data_AF-A0A3B3SS81-F1
#
_entry.id   AF-A0A3B3SS81-F1
#
_cell.length_a   1.000
_cell.length_b   1.000
_cell.length_c   1.000
_cell.angle_alpha   90.00
_cell.angle_beta   90.00
_cell.angle_gamma   90.00
#
_symmetry.space_group_name_H-M   'P 1'
#
loop_
_entity.id
_entity.type
_entity.pdbx_description
1 polymer ?
#
loop_
_entity_poly.entity_id
_entity_poly.type
_entity_poly.pdbx_seq_one_letter_code
_entity_poly.pdbx_strand_id
1 'polypeptide(L)'
;MSPVSASSRLNKNLHQHYRSLPQGDVAQVTYVWIDGSGETLRCKTRTLECEPQGIEDLPEWNFDGSSTYQADTSNSDMHLVPVRMFRDPFALDPNKLVLCEVLKFNRQPAETNLRVRCRKVMEDVQDLKVWFGMEQEYTLLGVDGHPFDWPQNGFPGRQGPYYCGVGADRAYGRDIVECHYKACLYAGIKVVGTNAEVMPSQWEFQVGPGEGLDVADQLWMARFLLHRVCEDFGVVASLDPKPITGDWNGAGCHTNVSTEASRAEGGLQYMEEAIEKLKERHAQHIRVYDPRGGQDNLRRLTGLQETSSIHSFTAGVADRGASVRIPRQVGLQGWGYFEDRRPAANCDPYAVTEVIVRTCFLGCPGGGDSPETKSSSIRTHRSKSTI
;
A
#
# COMPACT_ATOMS: atom_id res chain seq x y z
N MET A 1 26.24 -1.57 11.88
CA MET A 1 25.08 -0.95 11.24
C MET A 1 24.92 -1.57 9.87
N SER A 2 23.69 -1.91 9.48
CA SER A 2 23.38 -2.37 8.12
C SER A 2 23.86 -1.32 7.10
N PRO A 3 24.44 -1.74 5.97
CA PRO A 3 24.94 -0.83 4.96
C PRO A 3 23.80 0.02 4.39
N VAL A 4 24.06 1.32 4.25
CA VAL A 4 23.24 2.25 3.47
C VAL A 4 23.75 2.30 2.02
N SER A 5 22.88 2.72 1.11
CA SER A 5 23.20 2.88 -0.32
C SER A 5 24.43 3.77 -0.57
N ALA A 6 25.10 3.58 -1.71
CA ALA A 6 26.20 4.47 -2.11
C ALA A 6 25.71 5.90 -2.36
N SER A 7 24.51 6.05 -2.95
CA SER A 7 23.92 7.35 -3.30
C SER A 7 23.61 8.23 -2.10
N SER A 8 23.28 7.65 -0.93
CA SER A 8 23.05 8.44 0.28
C SER A 8 24.32 9.07 0.85
N ARG A 9 25.50 8.63 0.40
CA ARG A 9 26.81 9.21 0.77
C ARG A 9 27.23 10.36 -0.14
N LEU A 10 26.51 10.61 -1.24
CA LEU A 10 26.74 11.78 -2.07
C LEU A 10 26.46 13.05 -1.25
N ASN A 11 27.14 14.15 -1.58
CA ASN A 11 27.01 15.40 -0.85
C ASN A 11 25.60 16.00 -1.07
N LYS A 12 24.73 15.86 -0.07
CA LYS A 12 23.35 16.36 -0.12
C LYS A 12 23.25 17.89 -0.16
N ASN A 13 24.26 18.61 0.35
CA ASN A 13 24.30 20.08 0.24
C ASN A 13 24.51 20.53 -1.21
N LEU A 14 25.28 19.76 -2.00
CA LEU A 14 25.45 20.04 -3.43
C LEU A 14 24.12 19.87 -4.17
N HIS A 15 23.36 18.80 -3.87
CA HIS A 15 22.02 18.62 -4.42
C HIS A 15 21.09 19.78 -4.02
N GLN A 16 21.10 20.20 -2.75
CA GLN A 16 20.29 21.31 -2.26
C GLN A 16 20.61 22.64 -2.94
N HIS A 17 21.88 22.92 -3.24
CA HIS A 17 22.29 24.11 -3.99
C HIS A 17 21.60 24.20 -5.36
N TYR A 18 21.56 23.10 -6.12
CA TYR A 18 20.88 23.08 -7.42
C TYR A 18 19.36 23.16 -7.28
N ARG A 19 18.80 22.55 -6.22
CA ARG A 19 17.36 22.62 -5.92
C ARG A 19 16.89 24.01 -5.49
N SER A 20 17.78 24.86 -4.98
CA SER A 20 17.44 26.25 -4.62
C SER A 20 17.55 27.23 -5.78
N LEU A 21 17.92 26.79 -6.98
CA LEU A 21 17.92 27.66 -8.15
C LEU A 21 16.46 28.04 -8.51
N PRO A 22 16.19 29.31 -8.89
CA PRO A 22 14.88 29.68 -9.40
C PRO A 22 14.53 28.85 -10.64
N GLN A 23 13.40 28.17 -10.62
CA GLN A 23 12.96 27.33 -11.75
C GLN A 23 12.20 28.11 -12.85
N GLY A 24 11.81 29.36 -12.59
CA GLY A 24 10.96 30.14 -13.49
C GLY A 24 9.50 29.69 -13.44
N ASP A 25 8.77 29.90 -14.53
CA ASP A 25 7.32 29.66 -14.62
C ASP A 25 6.94 28.23 -15.00
N VAL A 26 7.93 27.39 -15.34
CA VAL A 26 7.71 25.99 -15.72
C VAL A 26 7.47 25.10 -14.51
N ALA A 27 6.75 24.00 -14.71
CA ALA A 27 6.50 22.99 -13.68
C ALA A 27 7.06 21.62 -14.08
N GLN A 28 7.74 20.95 -13.15
CA GLN A 28 8.07 19.53 -13.23
C GLN A 28 6.86 18.72 -12.78
N VAL A 29 6.41 17.79 -13.62
CA VAL A 29 5.29 16.90 -13.33
C VAL A 29 5.74 15.47 -13.41
N THR A 30 5.78 14.80 -12.26
CA THR A 30 6.22 13.41 -12.11
C THR A 30 5.02 12.48 -12.12
N TYR A 31 4.93 11.67 -13.16
CA TYR A 31 3.89 10.65 -13.33
C TYR A 31 4.31 9.39 -12.58
N VAL A 32 3.41 8.83 -11.78
CA VAL A 32 3.62 7.67 -10.91
C VAL A 32 2.60 6.60 -11.25
N TRP A 33 3.03 5.35 -11.41
CA TRP A 33 2.14 4.22 -11.73
C TRP A 33 2.62 2.90 -11.11
N ILE A 34 1.72 1.92 -11.04
CA ILE A 34 1.99 0.56 -10.54
C ILE A 34 2.50 -0.29 -11.71
N ASP A 35 3.59 -1.04 -11.50
CA ASP A 35 4.14 -1.91 -12.54
C ASP A 35 3.45 -3.29 -12.63
N GLY A 36 3.99 -4.18 -13.46
CA GLY A 36 3.42 -5.50 -13.71
C GLY A 36 3.54 -6.49 -12.55
N SER A 37 4.32 -6.16 -11.50
CA SER A 37 4.30 -6.94 -10.26
C SER A 37 3.02 -6.72 -9.45
N GLY A 38 2.38 -5.55 -9.60
CA GLY A 38 1.28 -5.11 -8.73
C GLY A 38 1.74 -4.66 -7.33
N GLU A 39 3.05 -4.69 -7.05
CA GLU A 39 3.64 -4.35 -5.75
C GLU A 39 4.45 -3.04 -5.81
N THR A 40 5.15 -2.82 -6.91
CA THR A 40 6.14 -1.74 -7.03
C THR A 40 5.63 -0.57 -7.87
N LEU A 41 6.07 0.63 -7.51
CA LEU A 41 5.77 1.87 -8.21
C LEU A 41 6.93 2.28 -9.13
N ARG A 42 6.57 2.91 -10.26
CA ARG A 42 7.49 3.52 -11.21
C ARG A 42 7.14 4.98 -11.36
N CYS A 43 8.12 5.80 -11.75
CA CYS A 43 7.88 7.19 -12.04
C CYS A 43 8.79 7.75 -13.13
N LYS A 44 8.34 8.85 -13.74
CA LYS A 44 9.16 9.69 -14.62
C LYS A 44 8.57 11.10 -14.71
N THR A 45 9.39 12.06 -15.09
CA THR A 45 9.04 13.49 -15.02
C THR A 45 9.04 14.13 -16.38
N ARG A 46 8.03 14.96 -16.67
CA ARG A 46 8.00 15.88 -17.82
C ARG A 46 7.94 17.33 -17.34
N THR A 47 8.29 18.25 -18.23
CA THR A 47 8.10 19.68 -18.03
C THR A 47 6.76 20.11 -18.63
N LEU A 48 6.01 20.93 -17.90
CA LEU A 48 4.90 21.74 -18.41
C LEU A 48 5.30 23.22 -18.41
N GLU A 49 4.76 23.98 -19.35
CA GLU A 49 5.09 25.41 -19.53
C GLU A 49 4.57 26.29 -18.39
N CYS A 50 3.57 25.81 -17.64
CA CYS A 50 3.01 26.46 -16.47
C CYS A 50 2.58 25.41 -15.42
N GLU A 51 2.25 25.89 -14.21
CA GLU A 51 1.67 25.07 -13.16
C GLU A 51 0.27 24.57 -13.54
N PRO A 52 0.03 23.25 -13.62
CA PRO A 52 -1.31 22.72 -13.85
C PRO A 52 -2.20 23.01 -12.64
N GLN A 53 -3.42 23.51 -12.90
CA GLN A 53 -4.40 23.86 -11.88
C GLN A 53 -5.31 22.68 -11.55
N GLY A 54 -5.51 21.77 -12.51
CA GLY A 54 -6.32 20.58 -12.35
C GLY A 54 -5.78 19.36 -13.09
N ILE A 55 -6.50 18.23 -12.97
CA ILE A 55 -6.14 16.98 -13.67
C ILE A 55 -6.34 17.13 -15.17
N GLU A 56 -7.31 17.94 -15.59
CA GLU A 56 -7.64 18.28 -16.96
C GLU A 56 -6.50 18.98 -17.72
N ASP A 57 -5.58 19.65 -17.00
CA ASP A 57 -4.40 20.28 -17.59
C ASP A 57 -3.26 19.26 -17.85
N LEU A 58 -3.39 18.05 -17.32
CA LEU A 58 -2.36 17.02 -17.40
C LEU A 58 -2.54 16.18 -18.67
N PRO A 59 -1.56 16.19 -19.59
CA PRO A 59 -1.65 15.35 -20.78
C PRO A 59 -1.52 13.87 -20.42
N GLU A 60 -2.19 13.00 -21.17
CA GLU A 60 -1.84 11.57 -21.19
C GLU A 60 -0.38 11.41 -21.61
N TRP A 61 0.26 10.34 -21.12
CA TRP A 61 1.62 9.99 -21.50
C TRP A 61 1.72 8.50 -21.81
N ASN A 62 2.92 8.02 -22.11
CA ASN A 62 3.18 6.63 -22.46
C ASN A 62 4.50 6.17 -21.86
N PHE A 63 4.75 4.88 -21.80
CA PHE A 63 6.04 4.30 -21.40
C PHE A 63 6.24 2.93 -22.04
N ASP A 64 7.46 2.41 -21.96
CA ASP A 64 7.80 1.06 -22.43
C ASP A 64 7.42 0.01 -21.36
N GLY A 65 6.31 -0.69 -21.60
CA GLY A 65 5.79 -1.74 -20.73
C GLY A 65 6.63 -3.02 -20.69
N SER A 66 7.53 -3.22 -21.65
CA SER A 66 8.44 -4.39 -21.64
C SER A 66 9.51 -4.28 -20.55
N SER A 67 9.81 -3.06 -20.12
CA SER A 67 10.74 -2.76 -19.03
C SER A 67 10.09 -2.77 -17.64
N THR A 68 8.80 -3.10 -17.55
CA THR A 68 7.99 -3.04 -16.31
C THR A 68 7.14 -4.28 -16.07
N TYR A 69 7.38 -5.38 -16.80
CA TYR A 69 6.62 -6.63 -16.73
C TYR A 69 5.16 -6.52 -17.19
N GLN A 70 4.84 -5.59 -18.09
CA GLN A 70 3.44 -5.31 -18.49
C GLN A 70 3.15 -5.51 -19.98
N ALA A 71 4.18 -5.66 -20.83
CA ALA A 71 4.01 -5.88 -22.26
C ALA A 71 5.18 -6.66 -22.87
N ASP A 72 4.94 -7.28 -24.02
CA ASP A 72 5.99 -7.88 -24.85
C ASP A 72 6.75 -6.81 -25.62
N THR A 73 8.05 -7.04 -25.89
CA THR A 73 8.93 -6.09 -26.60
C THR A 73 8.45 -5.73 -28.00
N SER A 74 7.69 -6.61 -28.69
CA SER A 74 7.19 -6.35 -30.05
C SER A 74 6.03 -5.35 -30.11
N ASN A 75 5.38 -5.06 -28.98
CA ASN A 75 4.28 -4.10 -28.88
C ASN A 75 4.20 -3.58 -27.43
N SER A 76 5.21 -2.81 -27.03
CA SER A 76 5.47 -2.51 -25.62
C SER A 76 4.90 -1.18 -25.13
N ASP A 77 4.47 -0.29 -26.02
CA ASP A 77 3.94 1.01 -25.62
C ASP A 77 2.64 0.85 -24.82
N MET A 78 2.63 1.45 -23.63
CA MET A 78 1.47 1.55 -22.74
C MET A 78 1.16 3.00 -22.42
N HIS A 79 -0.09 3.29 -22.08
CA HIS A 79 -0.57 4.64 -21.79
C HIS A 79 -0.68 4.87 -20.28
N LEU A 80 -0.36 6.11 -19.88
CA LEU A 80 -0.56 6.66 -18.56
C LEU A 80 -1.68 7.69 -18.62
N VAL A 81 -2.75 7.43 -17.88
CA VAL A 81 -3.90 8.34 -17.75
C VAL A 81 -3.86 8.96 -16.35
N PRO A 82 -3.65 10.28 -16.22
CA PRO A 82 -3.70 10.98 -14.94
C PRO A 82 -5.03 10.74 -14.21
N VAL A 83 -4.97 10.39 -12.93
CA VAL A 83 -6.17 10.15 -12.12
C VAL A 83 -6.19 10.89 -10.80
N ARG A 84 -5.03 11.31 -10.30
CA ARG A 84 -4.94 12.16 -9.11
C ARG A 84 -3.65 12.96 -9.07
N MET A 85 -3.76 14.24 -8.74
CA MET A 85 -2.63 15.16 -8.64
C MET A 85 -2.35 15.53 -7.17
N PHE A 86 -1.07 15.65 -6.83
CA PHE A 86 -0.56 16.04 -5.53
C PHE A 86 0.56 17.06 -5.69
N ARG A 87 0.83 17.83 -4.63
CA ARG A 87 2.03 18.67 -4.58
C ARG A 87 3.27 17.78 -4.42
N ASP A 88 4.38 18.16 -5.04
CA ASP A 88 5.63 17.41 -4.95
C ASP A 88 6.46 17.86 -3.73
N PRO A 89 6.63 17.06 -2.67
CA PRO A 89 7.43 17.45 -1.51
C PRO A 89 8.95 17.41 -1.74
N PHE A 90 9.41 16.86 -2.87
CA PHE A 90 10.83 16.76 -3.21
C PHE A 90 11.29 17.88 -4.14
N ALA A 91 10.41 18.32 -5.03
CA ALA A 91 10.66 19.43 -5.95
C ALA A 91 9.99 20.76 -5.50
N LEU A 92 9.05 20.70 -4.55
CA LEU A 92 8.24 21.82 -4.06
C LEU A 92 7.34 22.45 -5.14
N ASP A 93 6.41 23.30 -4.75
CA ASP A 93 5.59 24.06 -5.69
C ASP A 93 6.47 24.92 -6.62
N PRO A 94 6.10 25.07 -7.90
CA PRO A 94 4.84 24.65 -8.55
C PRO A 94 4.80 23.19 -9.05
N ASN A 95 5.77 22.35 -8.68
CA ASN A 95 5.90 20.99 -9.20
C ASN A 95 4.86 20.02 -8.62
N LYS A 96 4.52 18.97 -9.39
CA LYS A 96 3.42 18.05 -9.08
C LYS A 96 3.83 16.58 -9.18
N LEU A 97 3.19 15.76 -8.34
CA LEU A 97 3.12 14.31 -8.50
C LEU A 97 1.75 13.91 -9.05
N VAL A 98 1.72 12.95 -9.96
CA VAL A 98 0.49 12.52 -10.64
C VAL A 98 0.38 11.01 -10.60
N LEU A 99 -0.56 10.49 -9.82
CA LEU A 99 -0.93 9.08 -9.88
C LEU A 99 -1.66 8.82 -11.19
N CYS A 100 -1.27 7.73 -11.87
CA CYS A 100 -1.81 7.37 -13.17
C CYS A 100 -2.39 5.95 -13.18
N GLU A 101 -3.42 5.77 -13.98
CA GLU A 101 -3.84 4.46 -14.46
C GLU A 101 -3.01 4.03 -15.67
N VAL A 102 -2.87 2.71 -15.82
CA VAL A 102 -2.15 2.10 -16.94
C VAL A 102 -3.14 1.44 -17.88
N LEU A 103 -3.07 1.81 -19.15
CA LEU A 103 -3.79 1.15 -20.25
C LEU A 103 -2.80 0.54 -21.23
N LYS A 104 -3.16 -0.59 -21.81
CA LYS A 104 -2.42 -1.25 -22.91
C LYS A 104 -2.55 -0.46 -24.22
N PHE A 105 -1.79 -0.83 -25.24
CA PHE A 105 -1.84 -0.23 -26.59
C PHE A 105 -3.26 -0.14 -27.20
N ASN A 106 -4.17 -1.05 -26.83
CA ASN A 106 -5.56 -1.09 -27.29
C ASN A 106 -6.54 -0.35 -26.34
N ARG A 107 -6.01 0.47 -25.43
CA ARG A 107 -6.71 1.21 -24.37
C ARG A 107 -7.49 0.37 -23.38
N GLN A 108 -7.30 -0.95 -23.35
CA GLN A 108 -7.81 -1.79 -22.27
C GLN A 108 -6.97 -1.63 -21.00
N PRO A 109 -7.56 -1.76 -19.80
CA PRO A 109 -6.78 -1.74 -18.56
C PRO A 109 -5.66 -2.78 -18.54
N ALA A 110 -4.50 -2.42 -18.00
CA ALA A 110 -3.46 -3.38 -17.67
C ALA A 110 -3.93 -4.38 -16.60
N GLU A 111 -3.29 -5.54 -16.52
CA GLU A 111 -3.60 -6.60 -15.55
C GLU A 111 -3.58 -6.09 -14.11
N THR A 112 -2.62 -5.22 -13.79
CA THR A 112 -2.44 -4.62 -12.47
C THR A 112 -3.23 -3.31 -12.28
N ASN A 113 -4.02 -2.88 -13.27
CA ASN A 113 -4.91 -1.73 -13.12
C ASN A 113 -6.20 -2.13 -12.40
N LEU A 114 -6.09 -2.36 -11.09
CA LEU A 114 -7.22 -2.73 -10.23
C LEU A 114 -8.09 -1.52 -9.85
N ARG A 115 -7.60 -0.30 -10.08
CA ARG A 115 -8.33 0.95 -9.83
C ARG A 115 -9.63 1.03 -10.62
N VAL A 116 -9.62 0.59 -11.89
CA VAL A 116 -10.80 0.65 -12.78
C VAL A 116 -11.99 -0.13 -12.21
N ARG A 117 -11.75 -1.37 -11.78
CA ARG A 117 -12.80 -2.23 -11.21
C ARG A 117 -13.23 -1.75 -9.82
N CYS A 118 -12.28 -1.27 -9.01
CA CYS A 118 -12.57 -0.71 -7.68
C CYS A 118 -13.46 0.53 -7.79
N ARG A 119 -13.14 1.47 -8.68
CA ARG A 119 -13.93 2.68 -8.92
C ARG A 119 -15.40 2.36 -9.24
N LYS A 120 -15.64 1.44 -10.17
CA LYS A 120 -17.00 1.02 -10.54
C LYS A 120 -17.78 0.49 -9.33
N VAL A 121 -17.15 -0.34 -8.50
CA VAL A 121 -17.78 -0.87 -7.28
C VAL A 121 -18.08 0.23 -6.28
N MET A 122 -17.20 1.22 -6.12
CA MET A 122 -17.43 2.36 -5.24
C MET A 122 -18.57 3.26 -5.74
N GLU A 123 -18.69 3.45 -7.07
CA GLU A 123 -19.83 4.15 -7.69
C GLU A 123 -21.15 3.43 -7.42
N ASP A 124 -21.18 2.09 -7.49
CA ASP A 124 -22.37 1.27 -7.22
C ASP A 124 -22.87 1.38 -5.77
N VAL A 125 -22.04 1.85 -4.82
CA VAL A 125 -22.38 2.01 -3.40
C VAL A 125 -22.23 3.43 -2.87
N GLN A 126 -22.16 4.43 -3.75
CA GLN A 126 -21.91 5.83 -3.36
C GLN A 126 -22.89 6.32 -2.28
N ASP A 127 -24.15 5.88 -2.33
CA ASP A 127 -25.20 6.27 -1.38
C ASP A 127 -24.91 5.80 0.06
N LEU A 128 -24.08 4.76 0.24
CA LEU A 128 -23.70 4.24 1.55
C LEU A 128 -22.60 5.07 2.23
N LYS A 129 -21.94 5.97 1.49
CA LYS A 129 -20.81 6.80 1.95
C LYS A 129 -19.78 5.97 2.73
N VAL A 130 -19.30 4.91 2.09
CA VAL A 130 -18.35 3.95 2.67
C VAL A 130 -17.02 4.66 2.91
N TRP A 131 -16.56 4.67 4.15
CA TRP A 131 -15.27 5.22 4.53
C TRP A 131 -14.29 4.11 4.88
N PHE A 132 -13.06 4.31 4.43
CA PHE A 132 -11.91 3.47 4.75
C PHE A 132 -10.87 4.25 5.54
N GLY A 133 -10.10 3.57 6.37
CA GLY A 133 -8.81 4.03 6.88
C GLY A 133 -7.84 2.85 6.87
N MET A 134 -6.60 3.06 6.42
CA MET A 134 -5.62 1.97 6.30
C MET A 134 -4.37 2.27 7.13
N GLU A 135 -3.95 1.26 7.89
CA GLU A 135 -2.81 1.27 8.80
C GLU A 135 -1.64 0.57 8.11
N GLN A 136 -0.75 1.31 7.45
CA GLN A 136 0.36 0.74 6.71
C GLN A 136 1.55 0.50 7.62
N GLU A 137 1.78 -0.76 7.97
CA GLU A 137 3.03 -1.17 8.61
C GLU A 137 4.12 -1.42 7.55
N TYR A 138 5.37 -1.16 7.91
CA TYR A 138 6.55 -1.42 7.07
C TYR A 138 7.79 -1.61 7.94
N THR A 139 8.84 -2.20 7.36
CA THR A 139 10.13 -2.39 8.04
C THR A 139 11.24 -1.72 7.27
N LEU A 140 12.07 -0.95 7.96
CA LEU A 140 13.28 -0.35 7.41
C LEU A 140 14.41 -1.39 7.37
N LEU A 141 15.03 -1.56 6.21
CA LEU A 141 16.14 -2.46 5.96
C LEU A 141 17.35 -1.68 5.43
N GLY A 142 18.56 -2.19 5.69
CA GLY A 142 19.74 -1.84 4.90
C GLY A 142 19.63 -2.37 3.48
N VAL A 143 20.56 -1.94 2.61
CA VAL A 143 20.58 -2.42 1.21
C VAL A 143 21.01 -3.88 1.07
N ASP A 144 21.53 -4.48 2.15
CA ASP A 144 21.82 -5.91 2.27
C ASP A 144 20.58 -6.75 2.65
N GLY A 145 19.43 -6.10 2.88
CA GLY A 145 18.20 -6.75 3.33
C GLY A 145 18.14 -7.04 4.83
N HIS A 146 19.17 -6.70 5.60
CA HIS A 146 19.14 -6.84 7.06
C HIS A 146 18.39 -5.65 7.68
N PRO A 147 17.56 -5.83 8.72
CA PRO A 147 16.84 -4.71 9.31
C PRO A 147 17.77 -3.58 9.74
N PHE A 148 17.33 -2.35 9.48
CA PHE A 148 18.13 -1.15 9.70
C PHE A 148 18.52 -1.05 11.18
N ASP A 149 19.78 -0.72 11.46
CA ASP A 149 20.32 -0.55 12.82
C ASP A 149 20.25 -1.77 13.75
N TRP A 150 20.02 -2.97 13.20
CA TRP A 150 20.21 -4.20 13.95
C TRP A 150 21.71 -4.55 14.08
N PRO A 151 22.10 -5.35 15.09
CA PRO A 151 23.45 -5.88 15.18
C PRO A 151 23.82 -6.65 13.90
N GLN A 152 25.04 -6.42 13.40
CA GLN A 152 25.52 -7.10 12.20
C GLN A 152 25.59 -8.60 12.44
N ASN A 153 24.94 -9.39 11.57
CA ASN A 153 24.80 -10.84 11.71
C ASN A 153 24.19 -11.28 13.07
N GLY A 154 23.32 -10.45 13.64
CA GLY A 154 22.72 -10.71 14.95
C GLY A 154 21.33 -10.10 15.10
N PHE A 155 20.81 -10.24 16.32
CA PHE A 155 19.48 -9.79 16.72
C PHE A 155 19.57 -8.78 17.86
N PRO A 156 18.68 -7.78 17.91
CA PRO A 156 18.55 -6.91 19.08
C PRO A 156 17.92 -7.67 20.26
N GLY A 157 17.70 -6.98 21.37
CA GLY A 157 16.94 -7.54 22.50
C GLY A 157 15.52 -7.97 22.10
N ARG A 158 14.86 -8.78 22.93
CA ARG A 158 13.49 -9.26 22.67
C ARG A 158 12.50 -8.10 22.48
N GLN A 159 11.44 -8.36 21.70
CA GLN A 159 10.32 -7.43 21.52
C GLN A 159 9.68 -7.05 22.86
N GLY A 160 9.08 -5.86 22.92
CA GLY A 160 8.51 -5.28 24.13
C GLY A 160 8.82 -3.79 24.28
N PRO A 161 10.11 -3.37 24.32
CA PRO A 161 10.44 -1.97 24.58
C PRO A 161 10.36 -1.06 23.34
N TYR A 162 10.14 -1.61 22.14
CA TYR A 162 10.21 -0.88 20.88
C TYR A 162 8.89 -0.19 20.48
N TYR A 163 7.74 -0.82 20.75
CA TYR A 163 6.43 -0.27 20.42
C TYR A 163 6.23 1.09 21.10
N CYS A 164 5.96 2.13 20.30
CA CYS A 164 5.89 3.52 20.75
C CYS A 164 7.10 3.98 21.59
N GLY A 165 8.27 3.36 21.38
CA GLY A 165 9.48 3.61 22.15
C GLY A 165 10.12 4.96 21.83
N VAL A 166 10.88 5.48 22.79
CA VAL A 166 11.69 6.70 22.66
C VAL A 166 13.10 6.43 23.21
N GLY A 167 14.12 6.94 22.52
CA GLY A 167 15.52 6.69 22.85
C GLY A 167 16.28 5.99 21.72
N ALA A 168 17.60 6.20 21.70
CA ALA A 168 18.49 5.67 20.66
C ALA A 168 18.57 4.14 20.68
N ASP A 169 18.23 3.48 21.80
CA ASP A 169 18.19 2.02 21.98
C ASP A 169 16.78 1.42 21.74
N ARG A 170 15.84 2.23 21.23
CA ARG A 170 14.43 1.87 21.06
C ARG A 170 13.89 2.15 19.67
N ALA A 171 14.17 3.33 19.12
CA ALA A 171 13.49 3.85 17.94
C ALA A 171 14.46 4.07 16.76
N TYR A 172 14.65 3.04 15.95
CA TYR A 172 15.60 3.05 14.84
C TYR A 172 14.97 3.64 13.57
N GLY A 173 15.58 4.70 13.03
CA GLY A 173 15.15 5.31 11.76
C GLY A 173 14.02 6.35 11.86
N ARG A 174 13.80 6.96 13.04
CA ARG A 174 12.75 7.97 13.24
C ARG A 174 12.81 9.14 12.25
N ASP A 175 14.01 9.54 11.81
CA ASP A 175 14.16 10.64 10.84
C ASP A 175 13.36 10.39 9.55
N ILE A 176 13.34 9.14 9.07
CA ILE A 176 12.58 8.74 7.87
C ILE A 176 11.08 8.92 8.10
N VAL A 177 10.60 8.54 9.29
CA VAL A 177 9.19 8.61 9.67
C VAL A 177 8.74 10.06 9.74
N GLU A 178 9.51 10.92 10.39
CA GLU A 178 9.22 12.36 10.52
C GLU A 178 9.26 13.06 9.15
N CYS A 179 10.27 12.78 8.32
CA CYS A 179 10.36 13.31 6.97
C CYS A 179 9.22 12.82 6.07
N HIS A 180 8.85 11.54 6.14
CA HIS A 180 7.72 10.97 5.40
C HIS A 180 6.39 11.59 5.84
N TYR A 181 6.16 11.73 7.14
CA TYR A 181 4.97 12.39 7.67
C TYR A 181 4.85 13.81 7.11
N LYS A 182 5.94 14.59 7.19
CA LYS A 182 5.95 15.98 6.69
C LYS A 182 5.74 16.04 5.18
N ALA A 183 6.34 15.11 4.42
CA ALA A 183 6.16 15.00 2.98
C ALA A 183 4.70 14.69 2.61
N CYS A 184 4.06 13.75 3.32
CA CYS A 184 2.64 13.43 3.15
C CYS A 184 1.75 14.66 3.40
N LEU A 185 1.97 15.36 4.52
CA LEU A 185 1.23 16.58 4.84
C LEU A 185 1.40 17.67 3.77
N TYR A 186 2.62 17.89 3.28
CA TYR A 186 2.88 18.86 2.22
C TYR A 186 2.19 18.48 0.90
N ALA A 187 2.27 17.20 0.52
CA ALA A 187 1.65 16.67 -0.69
C ALA A 187 0.11 16.75 -0.67
N GLY A 188 -0.50 16.90 0.51
CA GLY A 188 -1.94 16.86 0.71
C GLY A 188 -2.49 15.45 0.92
N ILE A 189 -1.63 14.50 1.30
CA ILE A 189 -2.07 13.16 1.73
C ILE A 189 -2.68 13.29 3.13
N LYS A 190 -3.84 12.65 3.31
CA LYS A 190 -4.61 12.54 4.55
C LYS A 190 -3.99 11.50 5.48
N VAL A 191 -2.73 11.70 5.83
CA VAL A 191 -2.06 10.99 6.92
C VAL A 191 -2.63 11.48 8.24
N VAL A 192 -2.99 10.56 9.14
CA VAL A 192 -3.62 10.89 10.43
C VAL A 192 -2.79 10.51 11.65
N GLY A 193 -1.72 9.74 11.45
CA GLY A 193 -0.87 9.32 12.54
C GLY A 193 0.28 8.43 12.07
N THR A 194 1.18 8.18 13.02
CA THR A 194 2.31 7.27 12.90
C THR A 194 2.67 6.74 14.27
N ASN A 195 3.25 5.54 14.33
CA ASN A 195 3.86 4.99 15.54
C ASN A 195 5.04 4.08 15.19
N ALA A 196 5.94 3.91 16.16
CA ALA A 196 6.91 2.81 16.13
C ALA A 196 6.18 1.51 16.43
N GLU A 197 6.42 0.48 15.63
CA GLU A 197 5.78 -0.81 15.79
C GLU A 197 6.55 -1.74 16.74
N VAL A 198 6.00 -2.94 16.99
CA VAL A 198 6.53 -3.89 17.97
C VAL A 198 7.93 -4.41 17.62
N MET A 199 8.21 -4.66 16.34
CA MET A 199 9.54 -5.07 15.89
C MET A 199 10.45 -3.85 15.77
N PRO A 200 11.71 -3.89 16.26
CA PRO A 200 12.64 -2.78 16.07
C PRO A 200 12.90 -2.54 14.59
N SER A 201 12.89 -1.27 14.18
CA SER A 201 12.93 -0.81 12.78
C SER A 201 11.65 -1.01 11.99
N GLN A 202 10.57 -1.49 12.63
CA GLN A 202 9.22 -1.50 12.08
C GLN A 202 8.47 -0.25 12.52
N TRP A 203 7.67 0.29 11.60
CA TRP A 203 6.92 1.52 11.78
C TRP A 203 5.56 1.41 11.10
N GLU A 204 4.64 2.28 11.49
CA GLU A 204 3.32 2.40 10.91
C GLU A 204 2.99 3.85 10.57
N PHE A 205 2.24 4.05 9.48
CA PHE A 205 1.52 5.29 9.21
C PHE A 205 0.07 4.99 8.83
N GLN A 206 -0.85 5.88 9.22
CA GLN A 206 -2.28 5.69 8.94
C GLN A 206 -2.79 6.71 7.92
N VAL A 207 -3.53 6.25 6.91
CA VAL A 207 -4.17 7.09 5.87
C VAL A 207 -5.68 6.96 5.99
N GLY A 208 -6.40 8.10 6.07
CA GLY A 208 -7.86 8.13 6.12
C GLY A 208 -8.40 9.07 7.22
N PRO A 209 -9.67 8.95 7.64
CA PRO A 209 -10.72 8.24 6.92
C PRO A 209 -10.97 8.90 5.55
N GLY A 210 -11.20 8.14 4.49
CA GLY A 210 -11.52 8.66 3.15
C GLY A 210 -12.66 7.86 2.52
N GLU A 211 -13.44 8.50 1.66
CA GLU A 211 -14.62 7.89 1.05
C GLU A 211 -14.28 7.13 -0.23
N GLY A 212 -14.83 5.92 -0.37
CA GLY A 212 -14.69 5.10 -1.56
C GLY A 212 -13.22 4.87 -1.98
N LEU A 213 -12.85 5.36 -3.15
CA LEU A 213 -11.53 5.17 -3.76
C LEU A 213 -10.43 6.04 -3.13
N ASP A 214 -10.81 7.07 -2.36
CA ASP A 214 -9.91 8.13 -1.91
C ASP A 214 -8.70 7.61 -1.13
N VAL A 215 -8.91 6.69 -0.17
CA VAL A 215 -7.83 6.11 0.63
C VAL A 215 -6.89 5.25 -0.19
N ALA A 216 -7.39 4.55 -1.21
CA ALA A 216 -6.56 3.68 -2.04
C ALA A 216 -5.59 4.48 -2.93
N ASP A 217 -6.09 5.55 -3.58
CA ASP A 217 -5.24 6.48 -4.33
C ASP A 217 -4.15 7.09 -3.43
N GLN A 218 -4.56 7.52 -2.23
CA GLN A 218 -3.66 8.18 -1.28
C GLN A 218 -2.65 7.22 -0.66
N LEU A 219 -3.01 5.97 -0.37
CA LEU A 219 -2.08 5.00 0.19
C LEU A 219 -0.98 4.63 -0.81
N TRP A 220 -1.32 4.44 -2.09
CA TRP A 220 -0.31 4.23 -3.13
C TRP A 220 0.67 5.40 -3.21
N MET A 221 0.18 6.63 -3.16
CA MET A 221 1.07 7.80 -3.15
C MET A 221 1.83 7.96 -1.84
N ALA A 222 1.27 7.59 -0.69
CA ALA A 222 1.99 7.58 0.57
C ALA A 222 3.15 6.56 0.56
N ARG A 223 2.94 5.39 -0.05
CA ARG A 223 4.00 4.40 -0.31
C ARG A 223 5.07 4.93 -1.25
N PHE A 224 4.68 5.62 -2.33
CA PHE A 224 5.64 6.29 -3.21
C PHE A 224 6.53 7.27 -2.44
N LEU A 225 5.91 8.14 -1.63
CA LEU A 225 6.66 9.11 -0.81
C LEU A 225 7.59 8.41 0.18
N LEU A 226 7.13 7.31 0.82
CA LEU A 226 7.97 6.53 1.73
C LEU A 226 9.22 6.01 1.02
N HIS A 227 9.06 5.36 -0.13
CA HIS A 227 10.20 4.84 -0.89
C HIS A 227 11.15 5.94 -1.33
N ARG A 228 10.64 7.09 -1.78
CA ARG A 228 11.45 8.26 -2.17
C ARG A 228 12.22 8.87 -1.01
N VAL A 229 11.60 8.98 0.17
CA VAL A 229 12.29 9.43 1.40
C VAL A 229 13.36 8.41 1.80
N CYS A 230 13.03 7.12 1.83
CA CYS A 230 14.00 6.06 2.12
C CYS A 230 15.20 6.06 1.17
N GLU A 231 14.99 6.34 -0.12
CA GLU A 231 16.06 6.48 -1.12
C GLU A 231 17.05 7.59 -0.75
N ASP A 232 16.55 8.73 -0.26
CA ASP A 232 17.41 9.84 0.17
C ASP A 232 18.29 9.48 1.37
N PHE A 233 17.73 8.73 2.34
CA PHE A 233 18.45 8.18 3.49
C PHE A 233 19.28 6.94 3.15
N GLY A 234 19.07 6.34 1.98
CA GLY A 234 19.79 5.15 1.50
C GLY A 234 19.41 3.85 2.20
N VAL A 235 18.17 3.75 2.67
CA VAL A 235 17.59 2.54 3.26
C VAL A 235 16.46 2.02 2.38
N VAL A 236 15.96 0.81 2.67
CA VAL A 236 14.86 0.19 1.95
C VAL A 236 13.65 0.08 2.88
N ALA A 237 12.49 0.57 2.46
CA ALA A 237 11.23 0.25 3.11
C ALA A 237 10.67 -1.05 2.52
N SER A 238 10.55 -2.10 3.33
CA SER A 238 9.92 -3.35 2.95
C SER A 238 8.46 -3.38 3.39
N LEU A 239 7.56 -3.73 2.47
CA LEU A 239 6.16 -4.02 2.74
C LEU A 239 5.91 -5.54 2.84
N ASP A 240 6.96 -6.36 2.88
CA ASP A 240 6.82 -7.80 3.05
C ASP A 240 6.10 -8.11 4.38
N PRO A 241 5.07 -8.97 4.39
CA PRO A 241 4.29 -9.22 5.60
C PRO A 241 5.02 -9.99 6.70
N LYS A 242 6.18 -10.60 6.40
CA LYS A 242 7.02 -11.29 7.38
C LYS A 242 8.50 -11.13 6.99
N PRO A 243 9.08 -9.93 7.20
CA PRO A 243 10.42 -9.61 6.71
C PRO A 243 11.50 -10.42 7.43
N ILE A 244 11.26 -10.77 8.70
CA ILE A 244 12.14 -11.62 9.51
C ILE A 244 11.35 -12.81 10.04
N THR A 245 11.89 -14.01 9.86
CA THR A 245 11.29 -15.26 10.34
C THR A 245 11.50 -15.44 11.85
N GLY A 246 10.68 -16.28 12.48
CA GLY A 246 10.74 -16.56 13.91
C GLY A 246 9.89 -15.59 14.75
N ASP A 247 10.35 -15.31 15.97
CA ASP A 247 9.60 -14.58 17.00
C ASP A 247 9.74 -13.05 16.87
N TRP A 248 9.46 -12.56 15.67
CA TRP A 248 9.41 -11.14 15.33
C TRP A 248 8.05 -10.83 14.71
N ASN A 249 7.48 -9.66 14.97
CA ASN A 249 6.19 -9.28 14.40
C ASN A 249 6.24 -9.27 12.86
N GLY A 250 5.12 -9.61 12.24
CA GLY A 250 4.93 -9.39 10.81
C GLY A 250 4.38 -7.99 10.54
N ALA A 251 4.23 -7.64 9.26
CA ALA A 251 3.70 -6.36 8.82
C ALA A 251 2.30 -6.50 8.21
N GLY A 252 1.31 -5.81 8.77
CA GLY A 252 -0.07 -5.75 8.30
C GLY A 252 -0.42 -4.50 7.49
N CYS A 253 -1.62 -4.51 6.92
CA CYS A 253 -2.28 -3.29 6.45
C CYS A 253 -3.72 -3.23 6.96
N HIS A 254 -3.91 -3.05 8.28
CA HIS A 254 -5.25 -3.12 8.85
C HIS A 254 -6.18 -2.10 8.18
N THR A 255 -7.39 -2.52 7.88
CA THR A 255 -8.35 -1.71 7.12
C THR A 255 -9.59 -1.47 7.97
N ASN A 256 -9.75 -0.22 8.40
CA ASN A 256 -10.90 0.30 9.12
C ASN A 256 -12.02 0.61 8.13
N VAL A 257 -13.26 0.18 8.41
CA VAL A 257 -14.40 0.25 7.48
C VAL A 257 -15.64 0.77 8.20
N SER A 258 -16.34 1.73 7.60
CA SER A 258 -17.65 2.20 8.06
C SER A 258 -18.54 2.66 6.92
N THR A 259 -19.84 2.73 7.15
CA THR A 259 -20.84 3.37 6.27
C THR A 259 -21.53 4.51 7.01
N GLU A 260 -22.32 5.34 6.33
CA GLU A 260 -23.14 6.35 7.01
C GLU A 260 -24.03 5.72 8.10
N ALA A 261 -24.65 4.58 7.81
CA ALA A 261 -25.48 3.85 8.75
C ALA A 261 -24.68 3.29 9.95
N SER A 262 -23.47 2.76 9.72
CA SER A 262 -22.66 2.24 10.83
C SER A 262 -22.13 3.35 11.74
N ARG A 263 -21.96 4.57 11.21
CA ARG A 263 -21.53 5.76 11.96
C ARG A 263 -22.68 6.46 12.69
N ALA A 264 -23.94 6.11 12.42
CA ALA A 264 -25.09 6.65 13.12
C ALA A 264 -25.38 5.86 14.41
N GLU A 265 -26.11 6.45 15.36
CA GLU A 265 -26.51 5.77 16.60
C GLU A 265 -27.25 4.44 16.32
N GLY A 266 -26.87 3.38 17.04
CA GLY A 266 -27.34 2.02 16.74
C GLY A 266 -26.59 1.31 15.61
N GLY A 267 -25.54 1.94 15.06
CA GLY A 267 -24.76 1.45 13.93
C GLY A 267 -24.03 0.12 14.12
N LEU A 268 -23.91 -0.39 15.36
CA LEU A 268 -23.28 -1.67 15.68
C LEU A 268 -23.90 -2.84 14.92
N GLN A 269 -25.23 -2.86 14.78
CA GLN A 269 -25.92 -3.94 14.05
C GLN A 269 -25.40 -4.05 12.60
N TYR A 270 -25.20 -2.91 11.92
CA TYR A 270 -24.74 -2.92 10.52
C TYR A 270 -23.29 -3.41 10.40
N MET A 271 -22.48 -3.18 11.43
CA MET A 271 -21.13 -3.73 11.48
C MET A 271 -21.16 -5.24 11.71
N GLU A 272 -21.99 -5.73 12.63
CA GLU A 272 -22.15 -7.17 12.88
C GLU A 272 -22.66 -7.91 11.63
N GLU A 273 -23.64 -7.35 10.92
CA GLU A 273 -24.13 -7.88 9.64
C GLU A 273 -23.02 -7.94 8.57
N ALA A 274 -22.18 -6.90 8.46
CA ALA A 274 -21.05 -6.89 7.54
C ALA A 274 -19.99 -7.94 7.91
N ILE A 275 -19.70 -8.11 9.21
CA ILE A 275 -18.74 -9.07 9.73
C ILE A 275 -19.18 -10.51 9.45
N GLU A 276 -20.47 -10.83 9.59
CA GLU A 276 -20.96 -12.18 9.28
C GLU A 276 -20.82 -12.51 7.78
N LYS A 277 -21.05 -11.53 6.88
CA LYS A 277 -20.77 -11.71 5.45
C LYS A 277 -19.28 -11.92 5.15
N LEU A 278 -18.39 -11.22 5.87
CA LEU A 278 -16.94 -11.41 5.74
C LEU A 278 -16.48 -12.80 6.17
N LYS A 279 -17.11 -13.36 7.20
CA LYS A 279 -16.84 -14.72 7.70
C LYS A 279 -17.14 -15.77 6.64
N GLU A 280 -18.27 -15.66 5.95
CA GLU A 280 -18.66 -16.58 4.88
C GLU A 280 -17.70 -16.57 3.68
N ARG A 281 -16.93 -15.48 3.51
CA ARG A 281 -16.01 -15.28 2.38
C ARG A 281 -14.54 -15.18 2.77
N HIS A 282 -14.17 -15.71 3.94
CA HIS A 282 -12.81 -15.59 4.46
C HIS A 282 -11.73 -16.02 3.45
N ALA A 283 -11.88 -17.20 2.83
CA ALA A 283 -10.90 -17.72 1.88
C ALA A 283 -10.76 -16.85 0.61
N GLN A 284 -11.86 -16.27 0.13
CA GLN A 284 -11.84 -15.36 -1.02
C GLN A 284 -11.10 -14.07 -0.68
N HIS A 285 -11.31 -13.51 0.52
CA HIS A 285 -10.60 -12.32 0.98
C HIS A 285 -9.10 -12.58 1.12
N ILE A 286 -8.69 -13.70 1.73
CA ILE A 286 -7.26 -14.05 1.88
C ILE A 286 -6.54 -14.08 0.53
N ARG A 287 -7.18 -14.57 -0.54
CA ARG A 287 -6.59 -14.58 -1.90
C ARG A 287 -6.37 -13.20 -2.50
N VAL A 288 -7.02 -12.16 -1.99
CA VAL A 288 -6.93 -10.78 -2.47
C VAL A 288 -6.05 -9.92 -1.56
N TYR A 289 -5.82 -10.37 -0.34
CA TYR A 289 -5.17 -9.63 0.73
C TYR A 289 -3.63 -9.65 0.66
N ASP A 290 -3.07 -10.31 -0.35
CA ASP A 290 -1.73 -10.08 -0.88
C ASP A 290 -1.69 -10.36 -2.39
N PRO A 291 -0.70 -9.81 -3.14
CA PRO A 291 -0.58 -9.98 -4.58
C PRO A 291 -0.28 -11.43 -5.03
N ARG A 292 0.05 -12.32 -4.10
CA ARG A 292 0.41 -13.72 -4.36
C ARG A 292 -0.67 -14.69 -3.90
N GLY A 293 -1.92 -14.26 -3.81
CA GLY A 293 -3.04 -15.15 -3.61
C GLY A 293 -3.14 -15.74 -2.20
N GLY A 294 -2.58 -15.08 -1.18
CA GLY A 294 -2.56 -15.55 0.21
C GLY A 294 -1.22 -16.17 0.62
N GLN A 295 -0.29 -16.36 -0.32
CA GLN A 295 0.98 -17.07 -0.06
C GLN A 295 1.94 -16.23 0.79
N ASP A 296 1.96 -14.91 0.61
CA ASP A 296 2.79 -14.04 1.44
C ASP A 296 2.23 -13.95 2.86
N ASN A 297 0.92 -13.76 2.96
CA ASN A 297 0.25 -13.59 4.24
C ASN A 297 0.24 -14.87 5.08
N LEU A 298 0.40 -16.06 4.48
CA LEU A 298 0.60 -17.35 5.18
C LEU A 298 1.78 -17.31 6.15
N ARG A 299 2.82 -16.54 5.83
CA ARG A 299 4.00 -16.36 6.71
C ARG A 299 3.71 -15.48 7.93
N ARG A 300 2.67 -14.65 7.87
CA ARG A 300 2.29 -13.68 8.90
C ARG A 300 1.15 -14.19 9.78
N LEU A 301 0.04 -14.62 9.18
CA LEU A 301 -1.20 -15.02 9.86
C LEU A 301 -1.11 -16.44 10.44
N THR A 302 -0.35 -16.56 11.53
CA THR A 302 -0.03 -17.85 12.17
C THR A 302 -0.83 -18.13 13.44
N GLY A 303 -1.59 -17.15 13.93
CA GLY A 303 -2.20 -17.20 15.28
C GLY A 303 -1.27 -16.75 16.41
N LEU A 304 -0.01 -16.43 16.09
CA LEU A 304 1.01 -15.92 17.00
C LEU A 304 1.30 -14.44 16.72
N GLN A 305 2.05 -13.77 17.60
CA GLN A 305 2.44 -12.36 17.46
C GLN A 305 1.27 -11.41 17.11
N GLU A 306 0.16 -11.52 17.85
CA GLU A 306 -1.04 -10.69 17.67
C GLU A 306 -1.71 -10.78 16.29
N THR A 307 -1.60 -11.93 15.62
CA THR A 307 -2.29 -12.20 14.35
C THR A 307 -3.32 -13.32 14.49
N SER A 308 -4.34 -13.33 13.63
CA SER A 308 -5.23 -14.48 13.51
C SER A 308 -4.58 -15.60 12.71
N SER A 309 -5.12 -16.83 12.81
CA SER A 309 -4.78 -17.90 11.85
C SER A 309 -5.31 -17.56 10.45
N ILE A 310 -4.55 -17.87 9.41
CA ILE A 310 -4.99 -17.72 8.01
C ILE A 310 -6.13 -18.66 7.62
N HIS A 311 -6.40 -19.69 8.41
CA HIS A 311 -7.39 -20.73 8.10
C HIS A 311 -8.73 -20.52 8.83
N SER A 312 -8.78 -19.60 9.78
CA SER A 312 -9.94 -19.44 10.66
C SER A 312 -10.33 -17.98 10.75
N PHE A 313 -11.61 -17.70 10.51
CA PHE A 313 -12.17 -16.38 10.73
C PHE A 313 -12.64 -16.23 12.18
N THR A 314 -12.21 -15.16 12.84
CA THR A 314 -12.66 -14.78 14.18
C THR A 314 -12.98 -13.29 14.23
N ALA A 315 -13.95 -12.91 15.06
CA ALA A 315 -14.28 -11.51 15.31
C ALA A 315 -14.52 -11.27 16.80
N GLY A 316 -14.14 -10.10 17.29
CA GLY A 316 -14.30 -9.77 18.72
C GLY A 316 -14.12 -8.29 19.05
N VAL A 317 -14.74 -7.87 20.16
CA VAL A 317 -14.57 -6.52 20.68
C VAL A 317 -13.21 -6.42 21.38
N ALA A 318 -12.38 -5.49 20.92
CA ALA A 318 -11.02 -5.24 21.43
C ALA A 318 -10.10 -6.48 21.40
N ASP A 319 -10.41 -7.49 20.58
CA ASP A 319 -9.59 -8.68 20.43
C ASP A 319 -8.49 -8.44 19.41
N ARG A 320 -7.24 -8.42 19.86
CA ARG A 320 -6.10 -8.24 18.97
C ARG A 320 -5.70 -9.53 18.22
N GLY A 321 -6.14 -10.71 18.65
CA GLY A 321 -5.91 -11.97 17.94
C GLY A 321 -6.96 -12.28 16.87
N ALA A 322 -8.02 -11.48 16.79
CA ALA A 322 -9.13 -11.71 15.86
C ALA A 322 -8.80 -11.31 14.41
N SER A 323 -9.44 -11.96 13.45
CA SER A 323 -9.40 -11.54 12.05
C SER A 323 -10.04 -10.16 11.85
N VAL A 324 -11.16 -9.91 12.53
CA VAL A 324 -11.85 -8.62 12.54
C VAL A 324 -12.04 -8.14 13.97
N ARG A 325 -11.66 -6.89 14.23
CA ARG A 325 -11.76 -6.27 15.55
C ARG A 325 -12.80 -5.16 15.53
N ILE A 326 -13.67 -5.14 16.52
CA ILE A 326 -14.47 -3.95 16.84
C ILE A 326 -13.74 -3.20 17.95
N PRO A 327 -13.30 -1.93 17.74
CA PRO A 327 -12.61 -1.18 18.78
C PRO A 327 -13.44 -1.06 20.06
N ARG A 328 -12.78 -1.04 21.23
CA ARG A 328 -13.47 -0.98 22.53
C ARG A 328 -14.45 0.20 22.62
N GLN A 329 -14.04 1.38 22.16
CA GLN A 329 -14.88 2.57 22.14
C GLN A 329 -16.13 2.39 21.29
N VAL A 330 -16.00 1.72 20.14
CA VAL A 330 -17.11 1.43 19.21
C VAL A 330 -18.10 0.45 19.84
N GLY A 331 -17.62 -0.61 20.48
CA GLY A 331 -18.47 -1.57 21.18
C GLY A 331 -19.21 -0.94 22.38
N LEU A 332 -18.62 0.03 23.07
CA LEU A 332 -19.26 0.74 24.18
C LEU A 332 -20.31 1.75 23.71
N GLN A 333 -20.03 2.52 22.66
CA GLN A 333 -20.96 3.53 22.15
C GLN A 333 -22.05 2.96 21.23
N GLY A 334 -21.83 1.77 20.66
CA GLY A 334 -22.80 1.07 19.82
C GLY A 334 -22.86 1.54 18.37
N TRP A 335 -21.84 2.24 17.88
CA TRP A 335 -21.73 2.72 16.49
C TRP A 335 -20.30 3.14 16.15
N GLY A 336 -19.93 3.19 14.87
CA GLY A 336 -18.60 3.57 14.40
C GLY A 336 -18.12 2.73 13.21
N TYR A 337 -16.99 2.05 13.40
CA TYR A 337 -16.27 1.27 12.39
C TYR A 337 -15.77 -0.07 12.96
N PHE A 338 -15.53 -1.04 12.07
CA PHE A 338 -14.79 -2.26 12.39
C PHE A 338 -13.45 -2.27 11.65
N GLU A 339 -12.52 -3.09 12.10
CA GLU A 339 -11.16 -3.18 11.56
C GLU A 339 -10.90 -4.60 11.04
N ASP A 340 -10.67 -4.74 9.74
CA ASP A 340 -10.17 -5.99 9.15
C ASP A 340 -8.64 -6.05 9.25
N ARG A 341 -8.13 -7.01 10.02
CA ARG A 341 -6.71 -7.13 10.35
C ARG A 341 -5.95 -8.11 9.47
N ARG A 342 -6.67 -8.75 8.54
CA ARG A 342 -6.13 -9.77 7.66
C ARG A 342 -5.32 -9.24 6.48
N PRO A 343 -5.49 -8.01 5.93
CA PRO A 343 -4.65 -7.58 4.81
C PRO A 343 -3.16 -7.55 5.17
N ALA A 344 -2.32 -8.02 4.25
CA ALA A 344 -0.87 -7.95 4.37
C ALA A 344 -0.36 -6.53 4.09
N ALA A 345 0.83 -6.18 4.60
CA ALA A 345 1.45 -4.89 4.33
C ALA A 345 1.66 -4.59 2.83
N ASN A 346 1.88 -5.61 1.99
CA ASN A 346 2.06 -5.48 0.53
C ASN A 346 0.75 -5.56 -0.28
N CYS A 347 -0.42 -5.57 0.36
CA CYS A 347 -1.69 -5.64 -0.37
C CYS A 347 -1.89 -4.44 -1.32
N ASP A 348 -2.61 -4.66 -2.43
CA ASP A 348 -3.13 -3.54 -3.22
C ASP A 348 -4.39 -2.98 -2.54
N PRO A 349 -4.40 -1.71 -2.09
CA PRO A 349 -5.57 -1.12 -1.46
C PRO A 349 -6.81 -1.08 -2.35
N TYR A 350 -6.68 -1.01 -3.69
CA TYR A 350 -7.82 -1.11 -4.58
C TYR A 350 -8.49 -2.48 -4.47
N ALA A 351 -7.67 -3.54 -4.39
CA ALA A 351 -8.16 -4.90 -4.30
C ALA A 351 -8.84 -5.18 -2.95
N VAL A 352 -8.24 -4.70 -1.85
CA VAL A 352 -8.77 -4.84 -0.50
C VAL A 352 -10.10 -4.10 -0.33
N THR A 353 -10.14 -2.82 -0.70
CA THR A 353 -11.35 -2.00 -0.54
C THR A 353 -12.49 -2.52 -1.42
N GLU A 354 -12.21 -2.91 -2.66
CA GLU A 354 -13.21 -3.50 -3.55
C GLU A 354 -13.83 -4.79 -2.99
N VAL A 355 -13.00 -5.74 -2.54
CA VAL A 355 -13.52 -7.04 -2.07
C VAL A 355 -14.34 -6.88 -0.80
N ILE A 356 -13.99 -5.94 0.08
CA ILE A 356 -14.79 -5.58 1.25
C ILE A 356 -16.15 -5.04 0.82
N VAL A 357 -16.21 -4.09 -0.10
CA VAL A 357 -17.50 -3.53 -0.56
C VAL A 357 -18.38 -4.59 -1.22
N ARG A 358 -17.79 -5.40 -2.10
CA ARG A 358 -18.51 -6.49 -2.78
C ARG A 358 -19.16 -7.46 -1.80
N THR A 359 -18.43 -7.85 -0.76
CA THR A 359 -18.92 -8.80 0.23
C THR A 359 -19.93 -8.17 1.19
N CYS A 360 -19.62 -7.00 1.75
CA CYS A 360 -20.43 -6.40 2.80
C CYS A 360 -21.72 -5.74 2.28
N PHE A 361 -21.67 -5.12 1.10
CA PHE A 361 -22.68 -4.13 0.69
C PHE A 361 -23.40 -4.44 -0.63
N LEU A 362 -22.74 -5.11 -1.58
CA LEU A 362 -23.36 -5.43 -2.88
C LEU A 362 -23.99 -6.83 -2.93
N GLY A 363 -23.74 -7.69 -1.94
CA GLY A 363 -24.29 -9.04 -1.91
C GLY A 363 -23.99 -9.79 -3.21
N CYS A 364 -22.71 -10.05 -3.51
CA CYS A 364 -22.38 -10.72 -4.78
C CYS A 364 -23.12 -12.07 -4.91
N PRO A 365 -23.70 -12.38 -6.08
CA PRO A 365 -24.27 -13.70 -6.38
C PRO A 365 -23.26 -14.80 -6.06
N GLY A 366 -23.73 -15.91 -5.47
CA GLY A 366 -22.87 -17.05 -5.19
C GLY A 366 -22.23 -17.62 -6.46
N GLY A 367 -20.94 -17.93 -6.38
CA GLY A 367 -20.27 -18.93 -7.21
C GLY A 367 -19.97 -18.55 -8.68
N GLY A 368 -18.68 -18.58 -9.03
CA GLY A 368 -18.24 -18.75 -10.42
C GLY A 368 -17.64 -17.49 -11.05
N ASP A 369 -16.39 -17.19 -10.70
CA ASP A 369 -15.39 -16.70 -11.66
C ASP A 369 -14.02 -16.92 -11.01
N SER A 370 -13.65 -18.19 -10.92
CA SER A 370 -12.25 -18.59 -10.91
C SER A 370 -11.69 -18.33 -12.31
N PRO A 371 -10.54 -17.64 -12.46
CA PRO A 371 -9.84 -17.67 -13.73
C PRO A 371 -9.52 -19.13 -14.01
N GLU A 372 -10.06 -19.67 -15.09
CA GLU A 372 -9.63 -20.96 -15.60
C GLU A 372 -8.10 -20.95 -15.71
N THR A 373 -7.46 -21.80 -14.91
CA THR A 373 -6.11 -22.27 -15.18
C THR A 373 -6.13 -22.96 -16.54
N LYS A 374 -5.92 -22.19 -17.62
CA LYS A 374 -5.43 -22.76 -18.87
C LYS A 374 -4.04 -23.26 -18.57
N SER A 375 -3.91 -24.57 -18.44
CA SER A 375 -2.65 -25.27 -18.41
C SER A 375 -1.87 -24.94 -19.69
N SER A 376 -0.94 -23.99 -19.57
CA SER A 376 0.12 -23.84 -20.56
C SER A 376 0.99 -25.10 -20.45
N SER A 377 0.79 -26.02 -21.38
CA SER A 377 1.68 -27.15 -21.59
C SER A 377 3.08 -26.62 -21.87
N ILE A 378 3.96 -26.75 -20.89
CA ILE A 378 5.40 -26.56 -21.04
C ILE A 378 5.85 -27.62 -22.05
N ARG A 379 6.02 -27.20 -23.31
CA ARG A 379 6.76 -27.98 -24.30
C ARG A 379 8.23 -27.98 -23.88
N THR A 380 8.66 -29.10 -23.34
CA THR A 380 10.07 -29.41 -23.13
C THR A 380 10.78 -29.41 -24.49
N HIS A 381 11.67 -28.43 -24.70
CA HIS A 381 12.64 -28.49 -25.78
C HIS A 381 13.62 -29.63 -25.49
N ARG A 382 13.41 -30.76 -26.16
CA ARG A 382 14.44 -31.80 -26.32
C ARG A 382 15.57 -31.21 -27.16
N SER A 383 16.73 -31.01 -26.55
CA SER A 383 18.01 -30.88 -27.24
C SER A 383 18.25 -32.15 -28.07
N LYS A 384 18.24 -32.02 -29.39
CA LYS A 384 18.78 -33.05 -30.28
C LYS A 384 20.29 -32.85 -30.36
N SER A 385 21.02 -33.78 -29.74
CA SER A 385 22.38 -34.12 -30.09
C SER A 385 22.42 -34.66 -31.53
N THR A 386 23.27 -34.12 -32.39
CA THR A 386 23.72 -34.82 -33.61
C THR A 386 25.12 -34.35 -33.97
N ILE A 387 26.06 -35.30 -33.78
CA ILE A 387 27.44 -35.45 -34.30
C ILE A 387 28.47 -34.42 -33.83
#